data_AF-A0A960H5S4-F1
#
_entry.id   AF-A0A960H5S4-F1
#
_cell.length_a   1.000
_cell.length_b   1.000
_cell.length_c   1.000
_cell.angle_alpha   90.00
_cell.angle_beta   90.00
_cell.angle_gamma   90.00
#
_symmetry.space_group_name_H-M   'P 1'
#
loop_
_entity.id
_entity.type
_entity.pdbx_description
1 polymer ?
#
loop_
_entity_poly.entity_id
_entity_poly.type
_entity_poly.pdbx_seq_one_letter_code
_entity_poly.pdbx_strand_id
1 'polypeptide(L)'
;RSIIVNRAGKRFVNEACDYNSMAGAFHYLDPRGGYVNDPAWMVFDSLHLKHYGFLGVEPDGPPPDWFNQSADLAELGEKTGIDPDGLAATLERWNDNVAHEVDPDFGRGSSAYDGYWGDASATTTAGKTLGPIDTAPFYAVPISIGSMGTKGGPRTDSDGRVLHVSGEPIPGLYAAGNAMAGVTGRAYGGAGGTIGPAMVFGYRAGHLAATGTPVELER
;
A
#
# COMPACT_ATOMS: atom_id res chain seq x y z
N ARG A 1 11.06 -5.91 -10.44
CA ARG A 1 12.44 -5.93 -9.90
C ARG A 1 12.52 -5.26 -8.52
N SER A 2 11.61 -5.58 -7.60
CA SER A 2 11.61 -5.04 -6.24
C SER A 2 10.70 -5.89 -5.35
N ILE A 3 11.03 -6.06 -4.07
CA ILE A 3 10.24 -6.81 -3.09
C ILE A 3 10.26 -6.09 -1.73
N ILE A 4 9.29 -6.40 -0.86
CA ILE A 4 9.28 -5.90 0.52
C ILE A 4 9.60 -7.07 1.45
N VAL A 5 10.58 -6.89 2.33
CA VAL A 5 11.00 -7.90 3.31
C VAL A 5 10.97 -7.36 4.73
N ASN A 6 10.75 -8.24 5.71
CA ASN A 6 10.89 -7.94 7.13
C ASN A 6 12.33 -8.18 7.64
N ARG A 7 12.56 -7.99 8.95
CA ARG A 7 13.87 -8.24 9.58
C ARG A 7 14.43 -9.65 9.36
N ALA A 8 13.59 -10.66 9.15
CA ALA A 8 14.03 -12.03 8.87
C ALA A 8 14.37 -12.25 7.38
N GLY A 9 14.42 -11.19 6.58
CA GLY A 9 14.68 -11.26 5.14
C GLY A 9 13.52 -11.87 4.34
N LYS A 10 12.33 -12.04 4.94
CA LYS A 10 11.19 -12.71 4.31
C LYS A 10 10.17 -11.72 3.75
N ARG A 11 9.65 -12.03 2.56
CA ARG A 11 8.45 -11.38 2.02
C ARG A 11 7.23 -11.69 2.86
N PHE A 12 6.26 -10.78 2.88
CA PHE A 12 5.03 -10.92 3.66
C PHE A 12 3.78 -10.31 2.99
N VAL A 13 3.90 -9.80 1.76
CA VAL A 13 2.81 -9.14 1.04
C VAL A 13 3.03 -9.20 -0.47
N ASN A 14 1.95 -9.12 -1.26
CA ASN A 14 2.02 -8.79 -2.67
C ASN A 14 2.35 -7.29 -2.80
N GLU A 15 3.55 -6.94 -3.23
CA GLU A 15 4.00 -5.55 -3.30
C GLU A 15 3.30 -4.73 -4.39
N ALA A 16 2.53 -5.37 -5.27
CA ALA A 16 1.74 -4.73 -6.31
C ALA A 16 0.25 -4.59 -5.97
N CYS A 17 -0.17 -5.02 -4.78
CA CYS A 17 -1.56 -4.88 -4.34
C CYS A 17 -1.92 -3.41 -4.01
N ASP A 18 -3.20 -3.15 -3.73
CA ASP A 18 -3.63 -1.81 -3.37
C ASP A 18 -3.01 -1.34 -2.04
N TYR A 19 -2.66 -0.05 -1.99
CA TYR A 19 -1.96 0.55 -0.86
C TYR A 19 -2.71 0.44 0.48
N ASN A 20 -4.05 0.39 0.46
CA ASN A 20 -4.84 0.27 1.68
C ASN A 20 -4.74 -1.16 2.25
N SER A 21 -4.83 -2.18 1.40
CA SER A 21 -4.68 -3.58 1.81
C SER A 21 -3.24 -3.91 2.23
N MET A 22 -2.24 -3.34 1.57
CA MET A 22 -0.82 -3.54 1.90
C MET A 22 -0.52 -3.22 3.37
N ALA A 23 -1.11 -2.14 3.92
CA ALA A 23 -0.90 -1.75 5.31
C ALA A 23 -1.36 -2.81 6.32
N GLY A 24 -2.36 -3.63 5.96
CA GLY A 24 -2.85 -4.72 6.82
C GLY A 24 -1.76 -5.75 7.16
N ALA A 25 -0.84 -6.02 6.23
CA ALA A 25 0.23 -6.98 6.44
C ALA A 25 1.27 -6.51 7.46
N PHE A 26 1.43 -5.19 7.64
CA PHE A 26 2.31 -4.60 8.64
C PHE A 26 1.73 -4.68 10.06
N HIS A 27 0.41 -4.80 10.20
CA HIS A 27 -0.28 -4.84 11.49
C HIS A 27 -0.33 -6.25 12.12
N TYR A 28 0.44 -7.21 11.62
CA TYR A 28 0.57 -8.52 12.25
C TYR A 28 1.42 -8.41 13.54
N LEU A 29 0.74 -8.48 14.68
CA LEU A 29 1.31 -8.40 16.02
C LEU A 29 1.62 -9.80 16.57
N ASP A 30 2.89 -10.11 16.80
CA ASP A 30 3.29 -11.17 17.72
C ASP A 30 3.23 -10.60 19.16
N PRO A 31 2.43 -11.17 20.07
CA PRO A 31 2.32 -10.70 21.46
C PRO A 31 3.65 -10.64 22.21
N ARG A 32 4.66 -11.42 21.80
CA ARG A 32 6.00 -11.43 22.40
C ARG A 32 7.01 -10.57 21.65
N GLY A 33 6.85 -10.48 20.33
CA GLY A 33 7.83 -9.89 19.42
C GLY A 33 7.46 -8.49 18.89
N GLY A 34 6.25 -8.01 19.15
CA GLY A 34 5.74 -6.79 18.54
C GLY A 34 5.27 -7.01 17.10
N TYR A 35 5.21 -5.94 16.31
CA TYR A 35 4.83 -6.02 14.90
C TYR A 35 5.95 -6.71 14.11
N VAL A 36 5.68 -7.89 13.57
CA VAL A 36 6.72 -8.76 12.98
C VAL A 36 7.30 -8.21 11.68
N ASN A 37 6.53 -7.34 11.01
CA ASN A 37 6.87 -6.73 9.73
C ASN A 37 7.24 -5.24 9.89
N ASP A 38 7.54 -4.79 11.12
CA ASP A 38 8.02 -3.44 11.39
C ASP A 38 9.37 -3.50 12.14
N PRO A 39 10.46 -3.00 11.55
CA PRO A 39 10.59 -2.35 10.26
C PRO A 39 10.50 -3.33 9.10
N ALA A 40 10.09 -2.81 7.95
CA ALA A 40 10.23 -3.47 6.65
C ALA A 40 11.13 -2.65 5.73
N TRP A 41 11.65 -3.34 4.72
CA TRP A 41 12.55 -2.77 3.74
C TRP A 41 12.06 -3.11 2.33
N MET A 42 11.96 -2.10 1.47
CA MET A 42 11.89 -2.31 0.03
C MET A 42 13.29 -2.64 -0.47
N VAL A 43 13.46 -3.82 -1.06
CA VAL A 43 14.72 -4.29 -1.63
C VAL A 43 14.62 -4.32 -3.15
N PHE A 44 15.60 -3.74 -3.83
CA PHE A 44 15.71 -3.73 -5.29
C PHE A 44 17.18 -3.69 -5.72
N ASP A 45 17.45 -3.85 -7.01
CA ASP A 45 18.79 -3.93 -7.56
C ASP A 45 19.14 -2.73 -8.46
N SER A 46 20.40 -2.69 -8.92
CA SER A 46 20.90 -1.61 -9.76
C SER A 46 20.16 -1.47 -11.09
N LEU A 47 19.65 -2.58 -11.65
CA LEU A 47 18.86 -2.53 -12.87
C LEU A 47 17.47 -1.95 -12.64
N HIS A 48 16.85 -2.18 -11.48
CA HIS A 48 15.62 -1.47 -11.11
C HIS A 48 15.84 0.04 -11.11
N LEU A 49 16.87 0.52 -10.39
CA LEU A 49 17.17 1.96 -10.29
C LEU A 49 17.50 2.55 -11.67
N LYS A 50 18.27 1.83 -12.48
CA LYS A 50 18.62 2.24 -13.85
C LYS A 50 17.41 2.36 -14.77
N HIS A 51 16.45 1.45 -14.69
CA HIS A 51 15.33 1.40 -15.63
C HIS A 51 14.13 2.23 -15.19
N TYR A 52 13.85 2.30 -13.89
CA TYR A 52 12.59 2.87 -13.40
C TYR A 52 12.78 4.02 -12.39
N GLY A 53 14.00 4.25 -11.89
CA GLY A 53 14.21 5.16 -10.77
C GLY A 53 13.56 4.66 -9.49
N PHE A 54 13.54 5.48 -8.44
CA PHE A 54 12.81 5.18 -7.19
C PHE A 54 12.63 6.42 -6.32
N LEU A 55 11.42 6.67 -5.82
CA LEU A 55 11.10 7.74 -4.83
C LEU A 55 11.77 9.10 -5.10
N GLY A 56 11.53 9.67 -6.29
CA GLY A 56 12.09 10.98 -6.68
C GLY A 56 13.51 10.93 -7.24
N VAL A 57 14.13 9.75 -7.30
CA VAL A 57 15.33 9.49 -8.08
C VAL A 57 14.89 9.08 -9.49
N GLU A 58 15.32 9.82 -10.50
CA GLU A 58 15.10 9.49 -11.90
C GLU A 58 15.85 8.21 -12.31
N PRO A 59 15.45 7.52 -13.39
CA PRO A 59 16.19 6.39 -13.92
C PRO A 59 17.67 6.72 -14.14
N ASP A 60 18.56 5.85 -13.64
CA ASP A 60 20.03 6.02 -13.68
C ASP A 60 20.55 7.23 -12.86
N GLY A 61 19.71 7.83 -12.03
CA GLY A 61 20.07 8.88 -11.09
C GLY A 61 20.89 8.36 -9.90
N PRO A 62 21.68 9.24 -9.24
CA PRO A 62 22.48 8.85 -8.09
C PRO A 62 21.57 8.46 -6.90
N PRO A 63 21.81 7.30 -6.25
CA PRO A 63 21.04 6.91 -5.08
C PRO A 63 21.35 7.85 -3.90
N PRO A 64 20.34 8.34 -3.17
CA PRO A 64 20.54 9.10 -1.94
C PRO A 64 21.16 8.23 -0.83
N ASP A 65 21.82 8.87 0.15
CA ASP A 65 22.48 8.18 1.28
C ASP A 65 21.55 7.27 2.11
N TRP A 66 20.24 7.54 2.10
CA TRP A 66 19.24 6.74 2.82
C TRP A 66 18.78 5.48 2.09
N PHE A 67 19.20 5.29 0.83
CA PHE A 67 19.13 4.00 0.15
C PHE A 67 20.33 3.19 0.62
N ASN A 68 20.15 2.32 1.62
CA ASN A 68 21.24 1.47 2.07
C ASN A 68 21.70 0.62 0.90
N GLN A 69 22.94 0.81 0.47
CA GLN A 69 23.49 0.20 -0.73
C GLN A 69 24.65 -0.74 -0.37
N SER A 70 24.69 -1.92 -0.97
CA SER A 70 25.88 -2.77 -0.98
C SER A 70 25.85 -3.77 -2.14
N ALA A 71 27.03 -4.22 -2.59
CA ALA A 71 27.15 -5.37 -3.48
C ALA A 71 27.08 -6.72 -2.74
N ASP A 72 27.20 -6.72 -1.41
CA ASP A 72 27.15 -7.90 -0.55
C ASP A 72 25.90 -7.86 0.33
N LEU A 73 25.13 -8.95 0.34
CA LEU A 73 23.92 -9.06 1.17
C LEU A 73 24.26 -9.11 2.66
N ALA A 74 25.44 -9.60 3.05
CA ALA A 74 25.89 -9.57 4.44
C ALA A 74 26.07 -8.13 4.93
N GLU A 75 26.79 -7.31 4.16
CA GLU A 75 26.98 -5.89 4.47
C GLU A 75 25.64 -5.11 4.41
N LEU A 76 24.76 -5.45 3.46
CA LEU A 76 23.42 -4.87 3.41
C LEU A 76 22.60 -5.22 4.67
N GLY A 77 22.71 -6.46 5.14
CA GLY A 77 22.10 -6.92 6.38
C GLY A 77 22.61 -6.16 7.60
N GLU A 78 23.93 -5.94 7.70
CA GLU A 78 24.53 -5.13 8.77
C GLU A 78 24.01 -3.69 8.80
N LYS A 79 23.84 -3.05 7.63
CA LYS A 79 23.34 -1.67 7.52
C LYS A 79 21.86 -1.53 7.91
N THR A 80 21.07 -2.59 7.74
CA THR A 80 19.60 -2.53 7.78
C THR A 80 18.97 -3.33 8.94
N GLY A 81 19.73 -4.26 9.52
CA GLY A 81 19.22 -5.26 10.45
C GLY A 81 18.37 -6.36 9.81
N ILE A 82 18.45 -6.51 8.48
CA ILE A 82 17.85 -7.66 7.76
C ILE A 82 18.79 -8.87 7.94
N ASP A 83 18.22 -10.04 8.24
CA ASP A 83 18.94 -11.32 8.21
C ASP A 83 19.47 -11.61 6.80
N PRO A 84 20.79 -11.62 6.57
CA PRO A 84 21.37 -11.76 5.24
C PRO A 84 21.11 -13.15 4.63
N ASP A 85 21.10 -14.21 5.45
CA ASP A 85 20.83 -15.57 4.97
C ASP A 85 19.35 -15.70 4.55
N GLY A 86 18.45 -15.13 5.36
CA GLY A 86 17.02 -15.06 5.04
C GLY A 86 16.73 -14.26 3.78
N LEU A 87 17.44 -13.14 3.57
CA LEU A 87 17.32 -12.34 2.37
C LEU A 87 17.86 -13.07 1.14
N ALA A 88 19.03 -13.71 1.23
CA ALA A 88 19.61 -14.47 0.13
C ALA A 88 18.67 -15.59 -0.34
N ALA A 89 18.11 -16.37 0.60
CA ALA A 89 17.14 -17.42 0.29
C ALA A 89 15.85 -16.86 -0.35
N THR A 90 15.41 -15.68 0.10
CA THR A 90 14.23 -14.99 -0.48
C THR A 90 14.50 -14.50 -1.89
N LEU A 91 15.68 -13.95 -2.18
CA LEU A 91 16.06 -13.51 -3.53
C LEU A 91 16.21 -14.69 -4.49
N GLU A 92 16.84 -15.78 -4.05
CA GLU A 92 16.96 -17.01 -4.85
C GLU A 92 15.57 -17.52 -5.28
N ARG A 93 14.67 -17.68 -4.29
CA ARG A 93 13.31 -18.15 -4.55
C ARG A 93 12.49 -17.16 -5.39
N TRP A 94 12.63 -15.86 -5.14
CA TRP A 94 11.99 -14.82 -5.95
C TRP A 94 12.43 -14.89 -7.40
N ASN A 95 13.73 -15.04 -7.65
CA ASN A 95 14.27 -15.09 -9.01
C ASN A 95 13.82 -16.36 -9.76
N ASP A 96 13.73 -17.51 -9.07
CA ASP A 96 13.14 -18.72 -9.64
C ASP A 96 11.66 -18.53 -10.00
N ASN A 97 10.87 -17.93 -9.10
CA ASN A 97 9.46 -17.59 -9.34
C ASN A 97 9.28 -16.63 -10.54
N VAL A 98 10.15 -15.63 -10.66
CA VAL A 98 10.18 -14.70 -11.79
C VAL A 98 10.43 -15.42 -13.11
N ALA A 99 11.36 -16.38 -13.14
CA ALA A 99 11.66 -17.17 -14.35
C ALA A 99 10.44 -17.98 -14.84
N HIS A 100 9.52 -18.33 -13.94
CA HIS A 100 8.27 -19.03 -14.22
C HIS A 100 7.06 -18.09 -14.35
N GLU A 101 7.25 -16.77 -14.26
CA GLU A 101 6.21 -15.75 -14.27
C GLU A 101 5.06 -15.99 -13.28
N VAL A 102 5.37 -16.53 -12.10
CA VAL A 102 4.37 -16.83 -11.07
C VAL A 102 4.90 -16.49 -9.68
N ASP A 103 4.09 -15.81 -8.87
CA ASP A 103 4.37 -15.61 -7.45
C ASP A 103 3.42 -16.50 -6.61
N PRO A 104 3.82 -17.75 -6.29
CA PRO A 104 2.98 -18.67 -5.53
C PRO A 104 2.76 -18.24 -4.07
N ASP A 105 3.56 -17.31 -3.55
CA ASP A 105 3.48 -16.89 -2.15
C ASP A 105 2.35 -15.89 -1.90
N PHE A 106 2.25 -14.88 -2.77
CA PHE A 106 1.33 -13.76 -2.57
C PHE A 106 0.50 -13.43 -3.81
N GLY A 107 0.65 -14.18 -4.91
CA GLY A 107 -0.13 -14.01 -6.13
C GLY A 107 0.18 -12.72 -6.89
N ARG A 108 1.34 -12.10 -6.69
CA ARG A 108 1.75 -10.93 -7.46
C ARG A 108 1.75 -11.22 -8.96
N GLY A 109 1.16 -10.33 -9.74
CA GLY A 109 1.03 -10.47 -11.19
C GLY A 109 -0.20 -11.28 -11.64
N SER A 110 -1.06 -11.71 -10.70
CA SER A 110 -2.29 -12.45 -11.01
C SER A 110 -3.53 -11.56 -11.25
N SER A 111 -3.41 -10.25 -11.02
CA SER A 111 -4.49 -9.28 -11.21
C SER A 111 -4.11 -8.19 -12.22
N ALA A 112 -5.10 -7.61 -12.89
CA ALA A 112 -4.87 -6.48 -13.78
C ALA A 112 -4.33 -5.23 -13.04
N TYR A 113 -4.65 -5.09 -11.75
CA TYR A 113 -4.15 -4.00 -10.92
C TYR A 113 -2.65 -4.12 -10.69
N ASP A 114 -2.14 -5.33 -10.48
CA ASP A 114 -0.73 -5.60 -10.19
C ASP A 114 0.19 -5.14 -11.33
N GLY A 115 -0.31 -5.20 -12.56
CA GLY A 115 0.41 -4.75 -13.77
C GLY A 115 0.15 -3.30 -14.16
N TYR A 116 -0.75 -2.57 -13.49
CA TYR A 116 -1.20 -1.24 -13.92
C TYR A 116 -0.08 -0.19 -13.88
N TRP A 117 0.78 -0.24 -12.86
CA TRP A 117 1.95 0.62 -12.69
C TRP A 117 3.28 -0.09 -13.01
N GLY A 118 3.22 -1.27 -13.60
CA GLY A 118 4.38 -2.08 -13.91
C GLY A 118 5.11 -1.68 -15.19
N ASP A 119 6.10 -2.48 -15.57
CA ASP A 119 6.89 -2.29 -16.79
C ASP A 119 6.02 -2.37 -18.05
N ALA A 120 5.85 -1.24 -18.74
CA ALA A 120 5.04 -1.15 -19.95
C ALA A 120 5.62 -1.94 -21.14
N SER A 121 6.90 -2.32 -21.10
CA SER A 121 7.55 -3.11 -22.15
C SER A 121 7.24 -4.61 -22.04
N ALA A 122 6.77 -5.09 -20.89
CA ALA A 122 6.45 -6.49 -20.68
C ALA A 122 5.15 -6.92 -21.38
N THR A 123 5.16 -8.13 -21.93
CA THR A 123 4.05 -8.69 -22.72
C THR A 123 3.01 -9.43 -21.88
N THR A 124 3.35 -9.83 -20.66
CA THR A 124 2.45 -10.54 -19.72
C THR A 124 2.21 -9.70 -18.47
N THR A 125 1.04 -9.87 -17.83
CA THR A 125 0.72 -9.15 -16.58
C THR A 125 1.72 -9.44 -15.48
N ALA A 126 2.17 -10.70 -15.37
CA ALA A 126 3.21 -11.11 -14.45
C ALA A 126 4.53 -10.37 -14.76
N GLY A 127 5.01 -10.39 -15.99
CA GLY A 127 6.25 -9.71 -16.40
C GLY A 127 6.24 -8.20 -16.16
N LYS A 128 5.07 -7.55 -16.09
CA LYS A 128 4.98 -6.12 -15.72
C LYS A 128 5.45 -5.85 -14.30
N THR A 129 5.32 -6.81 -13.39
CA THR A 129 5.54 -6.58 -11.95
C THR A 129 6.59 -7.53 -11.35
N LEU A 130 6.72 -8.74 -11.89
CA LEU A 130 7.79 -9.70 -11.57
C LEU A 130 9.03 -9.34 -12.39
N GLY A 131 10.15 -9.19 -11.71
CA GLY A 131 11.43 -9.02 -12.37
C GLY A 131 12.56 -9.39 -11.41
N PRO A 132 13.66 -9.95 -11.93
CA PRO A 132 14.69 -10.52 -11.08
C PRO A 132 15.40 -9.43 -10.29
N ILE A 133 15.93 -9.82 -9.14
CA ILE A 133 16.76 -9.01 -8.25
C ILE A 133 18.06 -9.78 -8.10
N ASP A 134 18.98 -9.55 -9.03
CA ASP A 134 20.17 -10.37 -9.24
C ASP A 134 21.41 -9.56 -9.61
N THR A 135 21.28 -8.24 -9.75
CA THR A 135 22.35 -7.38 -10.25
C THR A 135 22.80 -6.36 -9.22
N ALA A 136 23.86 -6.70 -8.49
CA ALA A 136 24.51 -5.79 -7.54
C ALA A 136 24.92 -4.44 -8.17
N PRO A 137 24.98 -3.34 -7.40
CA PRO A 137 24.62 -3.26 -5.99
C PRO A 137 23.11 -3.43 -5.74
N PHE A 138 22.80 -3.96 -4.55
CA PHE A 138 21.47 -4.05 -4.00
C PHE A 138 21.19 -2.84 -3.12
N TYR A 139 19.93 -2.45 -3.05
CA TYR A 139 19.43 -1.31 -2.30
C TYR A 139 18.35 -1.77 -1.33
N ALA A 140 18.36 -1.21 -0.12
CA ALA A 140 17.31 -1.39 0.88
C ALA A 140 16.83 -0.02 1.39
N VAL A 141 15.55 0.25 1.16
CA VAL A 141 14.88 1.48 1.54
C VAL A 141 13.88 1.20 2.66
N PRO A 142 13.92 1.92 3.80
CA PRO A 142 12.99 1.66 4.90
C PRO A 142 11.56 2.01 4.49
N ILE A 143 10.62 1.13 4.82
CA ILE A 143 9.19 1.33 4.60
C ILE A 143 8.48 1.39 5.95
N SER A 144 7.62 2.38 6.11
CA SER A 144 6.78 2.56 7.29
C SER A 144 5.34 2.81 6.88
N ILE A 145 4.40 2.46 7.75
CA ILE A 145 2.99 2.71 7.52
C ILE A 145 2.67 4.19 7.73
N GLY A 146 2.25 4.83 6.65
CA GLY A 146 1.65 6.15 6.66
C GLY A 146 0.12 6.07 6.61
N SER A 147 -0.53 7.20 6.93
CA SER A 147 -1.96 7.38 6.74
C SER A 147 -2.21 8.67 5.96
N MET A 148 -3.09 8.62 4.96
CA MET A 148 -3.57 9.81 4.24
C MET A 148 -4.78 10.47 4.95
N GLY A 149 -5.27 9.87 6.04
CA GLY A 149 -6.43 10.33 6.78
C GLY A 149 -7.13 9.19 7.50
N THR A 150 -7.83 9.50 8.58
CA THR A 150 -8.70 8.54 9.27
C THR A 150 -10.06 8.49 8.60
N LYS A 151 -10.64 7.28 8.53
CA LYS A 151 -12.02 7.04 8.03
C LYS A 151 -13.01 6.62 9.12
N GLY A 152 -12.62 6.80 10.38
CA GLY A 152 -13.53 6.70 11.52
C GLY A 152 -14.26 8.03 11.73
N GLY A 153 -15.34 7.98 12.49
CA GLY A 153 -16.12 9.17 12.84
C GLY A 153 -17.50 8.80 13.39
N PRO A 154 -18.34 9.79 13.70
CA PRO A 154 -19.76 9.57 13.97
C PRO A 154 -20.43 8.78 12.85
N ARG A 155 -21.38 7.93 13.22
CA ARG A 155 -22.30 7.31 12.27
C ARG A 155 -23.20 8.38 11.68
N THR A 156 -23.43 8.30 10.38
CA THR A 156 -24.40 9.16 9.67
C THR A 156 -25.40 8.32 8.89
N ASP A 157 -26.53 8.92 8.55
CA ASP A 157 -27.45 8.35 7.57
C ASP A 157 -27.08 8.72 6.12
N SER A 158 -27.98 8.43 5.17
CA SER A 158 -27.83 8.73 3.75
C SER A 158 -27.71 10.23 3.43
N ASP A 159 -28.06 11.11 4.36
CA ASP A 159 -28.08 12.56 4.17
C ASP A 159 -26.99 13.27 4.99
N GLY A 160 -26.10 12.50 5.63
CA GLY A 160 -25.00 13.04 6.42
C GLY A 160 -25.41 13.56 7.80
N ARG A 161 -26.64 13.28 8.27
CA ARG A 161 -27.04 13.62 9.65
C ARG A 161 -26.32 12.72 10.63
N VAL A 162 -25.70 13.30 11.66
CA VAL A 162 -25.03 12.51 12.71
C VAL A 162 -26.07 11.79 13.57
N LEU A 163 -25.84 10.50 13.81
CA LEU A 163 -26.72 9.66 14.62
C LEU A 163 -26.24 9.60 16.06
N HIS A 164 -27.18 9.78 16.99
CA HIS A 164 -26.98 9.47 18.40
C HIS A 164 -26.78 7.95 18.60
N VAL A 165 -26.26 7.53 19.76
CA VAL A 165 -26.09 6.10 20.08
C VAL A 165 -27.42 5.32 20.10
N SER A 166 -28.56 6.01 20.20
CA SER A 166 -29.90 5.43 20.05
C SER A 166 -30.27 5.12 18.59
N GLY A 167 -29.52 5.64 17.62
CA GLY A 167 -29.83 5.56 16.19
C GLY A 167 -30.60 6.76 15.64
N GLU A 168 -31.09 7.65 16.50
CA GLU A 168 -31.84 8.84 16.08
C GLU A 168 -30.91 9.96 15.57
N PRO A 169 -31.29 10.69 14.50
CA PRO A 169 -30.55 11.87 14.05
C PRO A 169 -30.49 12.95 15.13
N ILE A 170 -29.30 13.53 15.33
CA ILE A 170 -29.12 14.70 16.20
C ILE A 170 -29.52 15.96 15.43
N PRO A 171 -30.53 16.72 15.89
CA PRO A 171 -31.00 17.89 15.16
C PRO A 171 -29.91 18.93 14.92
N GLY A 172 -29.75 19.35 13.67
CA GLY A 172 -28.80 20.39 13.27
C GLY A 172 -27.34 19.93 13.15
N LEU A 173 -27.02 18.67 13.42
CA LEU A 173 -25.65 18.14 13.35
C LEU A 173 -25.42 17.26 12.13
N TYR A 174 -24.44 17.64 11.31
CA TYR A 174 -24.07 16.94 10.08
C TYR A 174 -22.57 16.66 10.03
N ALA A 175 -22.18 15.61 9.31
CA ALA A 175 -20.80 15.28 9.02
C ALA A 175 -20.65 14.76 7.58
N ALA A 176 -19.50 15.06 6.97
CA ALA A 176 -19.16 14.62 5.62
C ALA A 176 -17.64 14.37 5.50
N GLY A 177 -17.26 13.52 4.55
CA GLY A 177 -15.85 13.17 4.32
C GLY A 177 -15.21 12.46 5.52
N ASN A 178 -13.95 12.77 5.82
CA ASN A 178 -13.22 12.11 6.92
C ASN A 178 -13.72 12.51 8.32
N ALA A 179 -14.68 13.43 8.43
CA ALA A 179 -15.35 13.76 9.68
C ALA A 179 -16.49 12.78 10.02
N MET A 180 -16.89 11.90 9.11
CA MET A 180 -17.89 10.84 9.34
C MET A 180 -17.26 9.46 9.25
N ALA A 181 -17.93 8.44 9.80
CA ALA A 181 -17.56 7.06 9.55
C ALA A 181 -17.66 6.76 8.04
N GLY A 182 -16.55 6.34 7.43
CA GLY A 182 -16.48 6.09 6.00
C GLY A 182 -17.40 4.95 5.56
N VAL A 183 -18.17 5.18 4.50
CA VAL A 183 -19.17 4.22 3.98
C VAL A 183 -18.57 2.90 3.48
N THR A 184 -17.28 2.89 3.13
CA THR A 184 -16.57 1.67 2.68
C THR A 184 -16.07 0.81 3.84
N GLY A 185 -16.29 1.21 5.09
CA GLY A 185 -15.84 0.47 6.27
C GLY A 185 -14.34 0.22 6.22
N ARG A 186 -13.92 -1.06 6.25
CA ARG A 186 -12.50 -1.44 6.20
C ARG A 186 -11.88 -1.39 4.81
N ALA A 187 -12.67 -1.33 3.74
CA ALA A 187 -12.20 -1.32 2.37
C ALA A 187 -11.86 0.10 1.88
N TYR A 188 -11.17 0.16 0.73
CA TYR A 188 -10.93 1.37 -0.04
C TYR A 188 -11.36 1.12 -1.48
N GLY A 189 -12.38 1.86 -1.96
CA GLY A 189 -13.07 1.57 -3.22
C GLY A 189 -12.29 1.87 -4.51
N GLY A 190 -11.04 2.30 -4.39
CA GLY A 190 -10.20 2.73 -5.52
C GLY A 190 -9.89 4.22 -5.51
N ALA A 191 -9.15 4.68 -6.53
CA ALA A 191 -8.74 6.08 -6.64
C ALA A 191 -9.93 7.04 -6.52
N GLY A 192 -9.78 8.09 -5.70
CA GLY A 192 -10.88 9.02 -5.40
C GLY A 192 -11.87 8.54 -4.34
N GLY A 193 -11.70 7.33 -3.77
CA GLY A 193 -12.59 6.75 -2.76
C GLY A 193 -12.78 7.56 -1.48
N THR A 194 -11.95 8.57 -1.22
CA THR A 194 -12.16 9.54 -0.13
C THR A 194 -12.89 10.79 -0.61
N ILE A 195 -12.52 11.33 -1.78
CA ILE A 195 -13.01 12.61 -2.31
C ILE A 195 -14.44 12.46 -2.82
N GLY A 196 -14.75 11.39 -3.54
CA GLY A 196 -16.09 11.13 -4.08
C GLY A 196 -17.16 11.11 -2.98
N PRO A 197 -17.02 10.26 -1.95
CA PRO A 197 -17.95 10.27 -0.81
C PRO A 197 -17.99 11.63 -0.09
N ALA A 198 -16.86 12.29 0.11
CA ALA A 198 -16.83 13.61 0.75
C ALA A 198 -17.68 14.64 0.00
N MET A 199 -17.57 14.70 -1.33
CA MET A 199 -18.36 15.60 -2.17
C MET A 199 -19.85 15.26 -2.12
N VAL A 200 -20.20 13.97 -2.24
CA VAL A 200 -21.60 13.52 -2.23
C VAL A 200 -22.27 13.80 -0.89
N PHE A 201 -21.65 13.39 0.22
CA PHE A 201 -22.22 13.65 1.54
C PHE A 201 -22.19 15.14 1.91
N GLY A 202 -21.15 15.87 1.49
CA GLY A 202 -21.09 17.32 1.67
C GLY A 202 -22.24 18.04 0.98
N TYR A 203 -22.56 17.65 -0.26
CA TYR A 203 -23.70 18.19 -0.99
C TYR A 203 -25.03 17.84 -0.31
N ARG A 204 -25.26 16.57 0.04
CA ARG A 204 -26.52 16.11 0.66
C ARG A 204 -26.76 16.78 2.02
N ALA A 205 -25.73 16.80 2.87
CA ALA A 205 -25.79 17.45 4.18
C ALA A 205 -26.05 18.95 4.04
N GLY A 206 -25.34 19.63 3.15
CA GLY A 206 -25.53 21.06 2.88
C GLY A 206 -26.93 21.38 2.34
N HIS A 207 -27.44 20.56 1.41
CA HIS A 207 -28.78 20.73 0.86
C HIS A 207 -29.85 20.55 1.96
N LEU A 208 -29.81 19.47 2.72
CA LEU A 208 -30.77 19.20 3.79
C LEU A 208 -30.71 20.28 4.89
N ALA A 209 -29.51 20.74 5.25
CA ALA A 209 -29.35 21.83 6.22
C ALA A 209 -29.95 23.16 5.72
N ALA A 210 -29.85 23.45 4.43
CA ALA A 210 -30.33 24.69 3.85
C ALA A 210 -31.85 24.68 3.54
N THR A 211 -32.40 23.56 3.11
CA THR A 211 -33.79 23.48 2.60
C THR A 211 -34.74 22.76 3.55
N GLY A 212 -34.23 22.01 4.53
CA GLY A 212 -35.03 21.11 5.36
C GLY A 212 -35.57 19.88 4.62
N THR A 213 -35.18 19.68 3.36
CA THR A 213 -35.67 18.57 2.51
C THR A 213 -34.49 17.75 1.97
N PRO A 214 -34.53 16.41 1.98
CA PRO A 214 -33.47 15.58 1.42
C PRO A 214 -33.37 15.71 -0.10
N VAL A 215 -32.18 15.42 -0.65
CA VAL A 215 -31.99 15.27 -2.10
C VAL A 215 -32.62 13.95 -2.55
N GLU A 216 -33.58 14.01 -3.49
CA GLU A 216 -34.16 12.82 -4.09
C GLU A 216 -33.12 12.02 -4.88
N LEU A 217 -33.19 10.70 -4.76
CA LEU A 217 -32.39 9.77 -5.56
C LEU A 217 -33.31 9.21 -6.64
N GLU A 218 -32.97 9.41 -7.91
CA GLU A 218 -33.59 8.66 -9.00
C GLU A 218 -33.32 7.18 -8.76
N ARG A 219 -34.39 6.36 -8.73
CA ARG A 219 -34.33 4.92 -8.56
C ARG A 219 -34.36 4.21 -9.90
#